data_AF-A0A8J9RGM1-F1
#
_entry.id   AF-A0A8J9RGM1-F1
#
_cell.length_a   1.000
_cell.length_b   1.000
_cell.length_c   1.000
_cell.angle_alpha   90.00
_cell.angle_beta   90.00
_cell.angle_gamma   90.00
#
_symmetry.space_group_name_H-M   'P 1'
#
loop_
_entity.id
_entity.type
_entity.pdbx_description
1 polymer ?
#
loop_
_entity_poly.entity_id
_entity_poly.type
_entity_poly.pdbx_seq_one_letter_code
_entity_poly.pdbx_strand_id
1 'polypeptide(L)'
;MALSMKASTVFSTKVVAPQRTSVRARAAPVASATLREDVARYAKAAGVGIATLGLALSANAASVKLGADGGALVFDPATVTIKAGETVTWTNNVGFPHNVVFDEDAIPSGVSADSLSHEDYLNAPGESVSSKFSTPGEYSYYCEPHQGAGMAGKIIVQ
;
A
#
# COMPACT_ATOMS: atom_id res chain seq x y z
N MET A 1 18.24 35.21 -44.02
CA MET A 1 19.71 35.25 -44.13
C MET A 1 20.23 36.40 -43.27
N ALA A 2 21.41 36.20 -42.65
CA ALA A 2 22.19 37.11 -41.80
C ALA A 2 21.59 37.38 -40.39
N LEU A 3 22.18 36.86 -39.29
CA LEU A 3 23.46 37.22 -38.62
C LEU A 3 23.35 38.66 -38.07
N SER A 4 23.56 38.99 -36.80
CA SER A 4 24.84 38.90 -36.08
C SER A 4 24.72 39.66 -34.74
N MET A 5 25.35 39.13 -33.68
CA MET A 5 26.30 39.80 -32.74
C MET A 5 25.95 41.19 -32.14
N LYS A 6 26.30 41.60 -30.91
CA LYS A 6 27.18 41.15 -29.82
C LYS A 6 27.08 42.22 -28.69
N ALA A 7 27.64 41.86 -27.53
CA ALA A 7 28.34 42.73 -26.55
C ALA A 7 27.52 43.75 -25.73
N SER A 8 27.40 43.59 -24.41
CA SER A 8 28.37 43.97 -23.36
C SER A 8 28.49 45.48 -23.17
N THR A 9 28.16 45.99 -21.98
CA THR A 9 29.13 46.56 -21.02
C THR A 9 28.41 47.18 -19.81
N VAL A 10 29.04 46.97 -18.67
CA VAL A 10 28.76 47.38 -17.29
C VAL A 10 28.78 48.90 -17.12
N PHE A 11 27.96 49.48 -16.24
CA PHE A 11 28.39 50.66 -15.47
C PHE A 11 27.75 50.71 -14.07
N SER A 12 28.62 50.94 -13.10
CA SER A 12 28.41 51.01 -11.67
C SER A 12 28.00 52.42 -11.25
N THR A 13 26.98 52.58 -10.42
CA THR A 13 26.80 53.77 -9.59
C THR A 13 26.17 53.42 -8.24
N LYS A 14 26.89 53.82 -7.18
CA LYS A 14 26.50 53.76 -5.77
C LYS A 14 25.21 54.53 -5.52
N VAL A 15 24.33 53.96 -4.70
CA VAL A 15 23.26 54.72 -4.01
C VAL A 15 23.44 54.55 -2.51
N VAL A 16 23.54 55.69 -1.83
CA VAL A 16 23.60 55.87 -0.37
C VAL A 16 22.18 55.85 0.20
N ALA A 17 22.01 55.20 1.35
CA ALA A 17 20.72 54.95 2.02
C ALA A 17 20.12 56.17 2.74
N PRO A 18 18.79 56.16 2.96
CA PRO A 18 18.18 56.77 4.13
C PRO A 18 17.51 55.73 5.06
N GLN A 19 17.46 56.07 6.35
CA GLN A 19 17.11 55.22 7.48
C GLN A 19 15.62 55.25 7.87
N ARG A 20 15.19 54.12 8.47
CA ARG A 20 14.05 53.87 9.40
C ARG A 20 12.66 54.06 8.79
N THR A 21 11.78 53.05 8.88
CA THR A 21 11.00 52.77 10.09
C THR A 21 10.67 51.29 10.27
N SER A 22 10.50 50.90 11.53
CA SER A 22 10.28 49.54 11.99
C SER A 22 8.86 49.05 11.74
N VAL A 23 8.72 47.82 11.25
CA VAL A 23 7.58 46.96 11.57
C VAL A 23 8.08 45.56 11.89
N ARG A 24 7.55 45.06 13.00
CA ARG A 24 8.00 43.93 13.81
C ARG A 24 7.35 42.63 13.32
N ALA A 25 8.16 41.61 13.08
CA ALA A 25 7.79 40.22 13.37
C ALA A 25 9.07 39.41 13.62
N ARG A 26 9.43 39.25 14.90
CA ARG A 26 10.47 38.32 15.31
C ARG A 26 9.93 36.91 15.06
N ALA A 27 10.58 36.15 14.19
CA ALA A 27 10.50 34.71 14.19
C ALA A 27 10.94 34.22 15.58
N ALA A 28 10.03 33.57 16.31
CA ALA A 28 10.39 32.85 17.52
C ALA A 28 11.11 31.55 17.10
N PRO A 29 12.23 31.17 17.75
CA PRO A 29 12.86 29.90 17.48
C PRO A 29 11.95 28.79 18.00
N VAL A 30 11.65 27.81 17.17
CA VAL A 30 11.04 26.56 17.62
C VAL A 30 12.11 25.86 18.46
N ALA A 31 12.03 26.05 19.77
CA ALA A 31 12.90 25.39 20.72
C ALA A 31 12.71 23.88 20.59
N SER A 32 13.74 23.20 20.11
CA SER A 32 13.84 21.74 20.22
C SER A 32 14.07 21.40 21.69
N ALA A 33 12.98 21.27 22.44
CA ALA A 33 13.00 20.81 23.81
C ALA A 33 12.89 19.29 23.82
N THR A 34 13.94 18.67 24.34
CA THR A 34 14.14 17.23 24.51
C THR A 34 13.01 16.60 25.33
N LEU A 35 12.21 15.75 24.68
CA LEU A 35 11.09 14.95 25.21
C LEU A 35 11.46 13.90 26.29
N ARG A 36 12.55 14.09 27.03
CA ARG A 36 13.11 13.03 27.89
C ARG A 36 13.03 13.25 29.38
N GLU A 37 12.59 14.42 29.88
CA GLU A 37 12.63 14.68 31.33
C GLU A 37 11.28 14.96 32.01
N ASP A 38 10.18 15.15 31.28
CA ASP A 38 8.87 15.46 31.89
C ASP A 38 7.97 14.24 32.16
N VAL A 39 8.36 13.04 31.70
CA VAL A 39 7.57 11.79 31.90
C VAL A 39 7.56 11.36 33.38
N ALA A 40 8.60 11.69 34.15
CA ALA A 40 8.77 11.19 35.51
C ALA A 40 7.88 11.89 36.55
N ARG A 41 7.31 13.07 36.26
CA ARG A 41 6.49 13.82 37.25
C ARG A 41 4.99 13.56 37.15
N TYR A 42 4.50 12.88 36.12
CA TYR A 42 3.08 12.56 35.96
C TYR A 42 2.68 11.15 36.45
N ALA A 43 3.63 10.34 36.92
CA ALA A 43 3.38 8.97 37.37
C ALA A 43 2.78 8.84 38.80
N LYS A 44 2.39 9.94 39.45
CA LYS A 44 1.87 9.92 40.82
C LYS A 44 0.62 10.80 41.02
N ALA A 45 -0.45 10.51 40.28
CA ALA A 45 -1.84 10.67 40.76
C ALA A 45 -2.80 10.26 39.63
N ALA A 46 -3.75 9.39 39.96
CA ALA A 46 -4.84 8.89 39.13
C ALA A 46 -4.42 7.95 37.98
N GLY A 47 -4.54 6.65 38.24
CA GLY A 47 -4.59 5.64 37.21
C GLY A 47 -5.75 5.92 36.25
N VAL A 48 -5.41 6.19 35.00
CA VAL A 48 -6.32 6.12 33.86
C VAL A 48 -5.62 5.18 32.89
N GLY A 49 -6.17 3.96 32.75
CA GLY A 49 -5.69 3.01 31.77
C GLY A 49 -5.77 3.65 30.39
N ILE A 50 -4.64 3.72 29.69
CA ILE A 50 -4.65 4.03 28.27
C ILE A 50 -5.30 2.81 27.61
N ALA A 51 -6.61 2.89 27.36
CA ALA A 51 -7.27 1.99 26.44
C ALA A 51 -6.64 2.26 25.07
N THR A 52 -5.63 1.47 24.72
CA THR A 52 -5.11 1.43 23.35
C THR A 52 -6.24 0.89 22.50
N LEU A 53 -6.98 1.79 21.85
CA LEU A 53 -7.87 1.43 20.76
C LEU A 53 -6.98 0.90 19.64
N GLY A 54 -6.74 -0.41 19.66
CA GLY A 54 -5.93 -1.10 18.66
C GLY A 54 -6.64 -1.00 17.32
N LEU A 55 -6.25 -0.04 16.49
CA LEU A 55 -6.55 -0.07 15.07
C LEU A 55 -5.87 -1.32 14.51
N ALA A 56 -6.65 -2.38 14.29
CA ALA A 56 -6.20 -3.53 13.52
C ALA A 56 -6.08 -3.07 12.07
N LEU A 57 -4.91 -2.53 11.68
CA LEU A 57 -4.60 -2.35 10.27
C LEU A 57 -4.55 -3.76 9.66
N SER A 58 -5.48 -4.05 8.75
CA SER A 58 -5.44 -5.27 7.93
C SER A 58 -4.22 -5.13 7.02
N ALA A 59 -3.10 -5.74 7.43
CA ALA A 59 -1.89 -5.72 6.62
C ALA A 59 -2.09 -6.66 5.42
N ASN A 60 -1.81 -6.17 4.21
CA ASN A 60 -1.63 -7.06 3.06
C ASN A 60 -0.38 -7.91 3.32
N ALA A 61 -0.55 -9.24 3.36
CA ALA A 61 0.53 -10.16 3.62
C ALA A 61 1.14 -10.74 2.34
N ALA A 62 0.33 -10.85 1.27
CA ALA A 62 0.78 -11.35 -0.01
C ALA A 62 0.11 -10.60 -1.17
N SER A 63 0.90 -10.41 -2.24
CA SER A 63 0.44 -9.93 -3.53
C SER A 63 0.69 -11.01 -4.57
N VAL A 64 -0.34 -11.34 -5.35
CA VAL A 64 -0.31 -12.38 -6.40
C VAL A 64 -0.61 -11.72 -7.74
N LYS A 65 0.28 -11.89 -8.72
CA LYS A 65 0.02 -11.44 -10.09
C LYS A 65 -0.92 -12.42 -10.80
N LEU A 66 -1.85 -11.87 -11.58
CA LEU A 66 -2.65 -12.64 -12.53
C LEU A 66 -1.97 -12.59 -13.89
N GLY A 67 -1.34 -13.70 -14.26
CA GLY A 67 -0.42 -13.81 -15.38
C GLY A 67 1.02 -13.46 -14.99
N ALA A 68 1.96 -14.36 -15.27
CA ALA A 68 3.39 -14.10 -15.05
C ALA A 68 3.94 -13.13 -16.10
N ASP A 69 5.03 -12.42 -15.80
CA ASP A 69 5.61 -11.40 -16.71
C ASP A 69 5.98 -11.96 -18.10
N GLY A 70 6.23 -13.27 -18.21
CA GLY A 70 6.47 -13.97 -19.47
C GLY A 70 5.20 -14.33 -20.27
N GLY A 71 4.02 -13.91 -19.83
CA GLY A 71 2.73 -14.18 -20.47
C GLY A 71 2.08 -15.53 -20.13
N ALA A 72 2.65 -16.29 -19.19
CA ALA A 72 2.05 -17.54 -18.74
C ALA A 72 0.75 -17.28 -17.97
N LEU A 73 -0.30 -18.06 -18.26
CA LEU A 73 -1.61 -18.00 -17.62
C LEU A 73 -1.57 -18.70 -16.26
N VAL A 74 -0.93 -18.05 -15.29
CA VAL A 74 -0.71 -18.58 -13.94
C VAL A 74 -0.97 -17.50 -12.89
N PHE A 75 -1.26 -17.91 -11.67
CA PHE A 75 -1.07 -17.07 -10.49
C PHE A 75 0.43 -17.05 -10.14
N ASP A 76 1.00 -15.87 -9.93
CA ASP A 76 2.43 -15.72 -9.61
C ASP A 76 2.65 -14.87 -8.34
N PRO A 77 3.06 -15.48 -7.21
CA PRO A 77 3.30 -16.91 -7.02
C PRO A 77 2.00 -17.74 -6.96
N ALA A 78 2.07 -19.00 -7.40
CA ALA A 78 0.91 -19.90 -7.38
C ALA A 78 0.53 -20.40 -5.97
N THR A 79 1.44 -20.31 -5.01
CA THR A 79 1.15 -20.63 -3.61
C THR A 79 1.71 -19.57 -2.70
N VAL A 80 0.90 -19.12 -1.75
CA VAL A 80 1.30 -18.19 -0.69
C VAL A 80 0.96 -18.77 0.67
N THR A 81 1.75 -18.39 1.68
CA THR A 81 1.50 -18.75 3.07
C THR A 81 1.37 -17.47 3.89
N ILE A 82 0.27 -17.35 4.63
CA ILE A 82 -0.08 -16.18 5.43
C ILE A 82 -0.54 -16.62 6.81
N LYS A 83 -0.66 -15.68 7.74
CA LYS A 83 -1.25 -15.90 9.06
C LYS A 83 -2.75 -15.65 9.04
N ALA A 84 -3.48 -16.30 9.93
CA ALA A 84 -4.87 -15.99 10.19
C ALA A 84 -5.05 -14.49 10.54
N GLY A 85 -6.01 -13.86 9.88
CA GLY A 85 -6.32 -12.44 9.97
C GLY A 85 -5.65 -11.58 8.89
N GLU A 86 -4.83 -12.14 8.00
CA GLU A 86 -4.14 -11.41 6.94
C GLU A 86 -4.94 -11.34 5.63
N THR A 87 -4.52 -10.45 4.74
CA THR A 87 -5.14 -10.21 3.44
C THR A 87 -4.22 -10.63 2.30
N VAL A 88 -4.79 -11.27 1.27
CA VAL A 88 -4.14 -11.49 -0.03
C VAL A 88 -4.75 -10.55 -1.05
N THR A 89 -3.91 -9.95 -1.89
CA THR A 89 -4.32 -9.10 -3.01
C THR A 89 -3.88 -9.75 -4.31
N TRP A 90 -4.81 -9.86 -5.26
CA TRP A 90 -4.50 -10.27 -6.63
C TRP A 90 -4.51 -9.05 -7.52
N THR A 91 -3.48 -8.91 -8.35
CA THR A 91 -3.35 -7.78 -9.28
C THR A 91 -3.23 -8.29 -10.69
N ASN A 92 -4.11 -7.81 -11.55
CA ASN A 92 -4.14 -8.12 -12.96
C ASN A 92 -2.85 -7.65 -13.63
N ASN A 93 -2.08 -8.56 -14.24
CA ASN A 93 -0.78 -8.23 -14.81
C ASN A 93 -0.80 -8.34 -16.33
N VAL A 94 -0.94 -9.56 -16.86
CA VAL A 94 -0.93 -9.85 -18.30
C VAL A 94 -1.83 -11.04 -18.62
N GLY A 95 -2.28 -11.15 -19.87
CA GLY A 95 -3.12 -12.27 -20.32
C GLY A 95 -4.56 -12.24 -19.80
N PHE A 96 -5.06 -11.06 -19.43
CA PHE A 96 -6.44 -10.82 -19.04
C PHE A 96 -7.44 -11.11 -20.18
N PRO A 97 -8.74 -11.37 -19.88
CA PRO A 97 -9.40 -11.25 -18.58
C PRO A 97 -9.03 -12.34 -17.58
N HIS A 98 -8.94 -11.97 -16.29
CA HIS A 98 -8.76 -12.91 -15.18
C HIS A 98 -9.80 -12.69 -14.09
N ASN A 99 -10.07 -13.72 -13.30
CA ASN A 99 -10.82 -13.63 -12.06
C ASN A 99 -10.24 -14.56 -11.00
N VAL A 100 -10.84 -14.57 -9.80
CA VAL A 100 -10.36 -15.35 -8.65
C VAL A 100 -11.55 -16.05 -8.03
N VAL A 101 -11.72 -17.34 -8.30
CA VAL A 101 -12.84 -18.14 -7.79
C VAL A 101 -12.32 -19.25 -6.89
N PHE A 102 -12.84 -19.32 -5.67
CA PHE A 102 -12.50 -20.35 -4.70
C PHE A 102 -13.30 -21.62 -4.94
N ASP A 103 -12.64 -22.77 -4.83
CA ASP A 103 -13.27 -24.07 -4.91
C ASP A 103 -13.94 -24.40 -3.56
N GLU A 104 -15.27 -24.51 -3.56
CA GLU A 104 -16.07 -24.78 -2.36
C GLU A 104 -15.71 -26.10 -1.65
N ASP A 105 -15.23 -27.08 -2.41
CA ASP A 105 -14.83 -28.40 -1.89
C ASP A 105 -13.39 -28.40 -1.36
N ALA A 106 -12.62 -27.34 -1.61
CA ALA A 106 -11.19 -27.25 -1.31
C ALA A 106 -10.82 -26.00 -0.48
N ILE A 107 -11.73 -25.61 0.42
CA ILE A 107 -11.53 -24.60 1.47
C ILE A 107 -11.93 -25.14 2.85
N PRO A 108 -11.53 -24.51 3.97
CA PRO A 108 -11.88 -24.98 5.31
C PRO A 108 -13.40 -24.97 5.53
N SER A 109 -13.90 -25.99 6.23
CA SER A 109 -15.33 -26.12 6.55
C SER A 109 -15.88 -24.88 7.26
N GLY A 110 -17.06 -24.42 6.84
CA GLY A 110 -17.73 -23.24 7.42
C GLY A 110 -17.22 -21.91 6.90
N VAL A 111 -16.28 -21.90 5.95
CA VAL A 111 -15.92 -20.71 5.17
C VAL A 111 -16.77 -20.66 3.90
N SER A 112 -17.25 -19.48 3.51
CA SER A 112 -18.00 -19.28 2.26
C SER A 112 -17.04 -18.98 1.11
N ALA A 113 -17.03 -19.84 0.08
CA ALA A 113 -16.27 -19.63 -1.14
C ALA A 113 -16.69 -18.35 -1.87
N ASP A 114 -18.00 -18.13 -2.01
CA ASP A 114 -18.57 -16.92 -2.63
C ASP A 114 -18.08 -15.64 -1.96
N SER A 115 -17.97 -15.63 -0.63
CA SER A 115 -17.51 -14.45 0.12
C SER A 115 -16.02 -14.12 -0.09
N LEU A 116 -15.23 -15.09 -0.54
CA LEU A 116 -13.81 -14.93 -0.82
C LEU A 116 -13.54 -14.70 -2.31
N SER A 117 -14.46 -15.13 -3.16
CA SER A 117 -14.34 -15.10 -4.62
C SER A 117 -14.63 -13.71 -5.19
N HIS A 118 -14.03 -13.46 -6.34
CA HIS A 118 -14.23 -12.28 -7.18
C HIS A 118 -14.49 -12.80 -8.59
N GLU A 119 -15.77 -13.03 -8.89
CA GLU A 119 -16.21 -13.65 -10.16
C GLU A 119 -16.12 -12.68 -11.35
N ASP A 120 -16.33 -11.39 -11.10
CA ASP A 120 -16.21 -10.34 -12.10
C ASP A 120 -14.80 -10.32 -12.72
N TYR A 121 -14.74 -10.16 -14.05
CA TYR A 121 -13.49 -10.15 -14.77
C TYR A 121 -12.71 -8.85 -14.55
N LEU A 122 -11.42 -9.03 -14.26
CA LEU A 122 -10.40 -7.99 -14.29
C LEU A 122 -9.89 -7.89 -15.73
N ASN A 123 -10.14 -6.74 -16.35
CA ASN A 123 -9.97 -6.53 -17.79
C ASN A 123 -8.81 -5.60 -18.14
N ALA A 124 -8.25 -4.89 -17.15
CA ALA A 124 -7.13 -3.98 -17.38
C ALA A 124 -5.95 -4.27 -16.44
N PRO A 125 -4.71 -4.03 -16.90
CA PRO A 125 -3.53 -4.19 -16.06
C PRO A 125 -3.57 -3.24 -14.85
N GLY A 126 -3.19 -3.76 -13.69
CA GLY A 126 -3.19 -3.05 -12.42
C GLY A 126 -4.51 -3.13 -11.63
N GLU A 127 -5.61 -3.54 -12.25
CA GLU A 127 -6.85 -3.82 -11.51
C GLU A 127 -6.61 -4.89 -10.45
N SER A 128 -7.18 -4.70 -9.26
CA SER A 128 -6.87 -5.56 -8.12
C SER A 128 -8.10 -5.87 -7.27
N VAL A 129 -8.11 -7.08 -6.73
CA VAL A 129 -9.12 -7.56 -5.77
C VAL A 129 -8.41 -8.12 -4.54
N SER A 130 -9.10 -8.22 -3.41
CA SER A 130 -8.48 -8.67 -2.16
C SER A 130 -9.48 -9.39 -1.26
N SER A 131 -8.99 -10.39 -0.55
CA SER A 131 -9.77 -11.17 0.41
C SER A 131 -9.00 -11.35 1.70
N LYS A 132 -9.71 -11.30 2.84
CA LYS A 132 -9.14 -11.51 4.17
C LYS A 132 -9.41 -12.95 4.61
N PHE A 133 -8.38 -13.59 5.15
CA PHE A 133 -8.45 -14.99 5.57
C PHE A 133 -8.32 -15.07 7.07
N SER A 134 -9.31 -15.64 7.76
CA SER A 134 -9.33 -15.71 9.24
C SER A 134 -9.33 -17.13 9.79
N THR A 135 -9.66 -18.13 8.97
CA THR A 135 -9.68 -19.53 9.38
C THR A 135 -8.40 -20.21 8.90
N PRO A 136 -7.63 -20.87 9.79
CA PRO A 136 -6.48 -21.66 9.35
C PRO A 136 -6.89 -22.80 8.41
N GLY A 137 -6.00 -23.13 7.47
CA GLY A 137 -6.22 -24.21 6.51
C GLY A 137 -5.75 -23.86 5.11
N GLU A 138 -6.03 -24.76 4.17
CA GLU A 138 -5.70 -24.57 2.76
C GLU A 138 -6.92 -24.07 1.99
N TYR A 139 -6.69 -23.14 1.08
CA TYR A 139 -7.70 -22.56 0.22
C TYR A 139 -7.25 -22.68 -1.23
N SER A 140 -7.91 -23.55 -2.00
CA SER A 140 -7.65 -23.67 -3.43
C SER A 140 -8.58 -22.76 -4.21
N TYR A 141 -8.04 -22.16 -5.26
CA TYR A 141 -8.78 -21.24 -6.14
C TYR A 141 -8.25 -21.32 -7.56
N TYR A 142 -9.02 -20.83 -8.50
CA TYR A 142 -8.72 -20.88 -9.93
C TYR A 142 -9.21 -19.62 -10.64
N CYS A 143 -8.76 -19.46 -11.88
CA CYS A 143 -9.27 -18.46 -12.80
C CYS A 143 -10.17 -19.18 -13.81
N GLU A 144 -11.46 -18.87 -13.83
CA GLU A 144 -12.46 -19.54 -14.67
C GLU A 144 -12.10 -19.58 -16.16
N PRO A 145 -11.77 -18.45 -16.83
CA PRO A 145 -11.45 -18.48 -18.27
C PRO A 145 -10.16 -19.26 -18.58
N HIS A 146 -9.31 -19.52 -17.58
CA HIS A 146 -7.99 -20.13 -17.75
C HIS A 146 -7.81 -21.45 -16.98
N GLN A 147 -8.88 -22.01 -16.43
CA GLN A 147 -8.84 -23.27 -15.70
C GLN A 147 -8.34 -24.42 -16.59
N GLY A 148 -8.78 -24.47 -17.85
CA GLY A 148 -8.31 -25.46 -18.83
C GLY A 148 -6.82 -25.35 -19.18
N ALA A 149 -6.20 -24.20 -18.93
CA ALA A 149 -4.75 -24.00 -19.05
C ALA A 149 -3.99 -24.30 -17.75
N GLY A 150 -4.69 -24.67 -16.68
CA GLY A 150 -4.10 -24.99 -15.38
C GLY A 150 -3.87 -23.77 -14.48
N MET A 151 -4.54 -22.65 -14.73
CA MET A 151 -4.42 -21.45 -13.88
C MET A 151 -5.13 -21.68 -12.53
N ALA A 152 -4.40 -22.26 -11.58
CA ALA A 152 -4.84 -22.57 -10.23
C ALA A 152 -3.85 -22.06 -9.19
N GLY A 153 -4.35 -21.69 -8.03
CA GLY A 153 -3.57 -21.16 -6.92
C GLY A 153 -3.98 -21.79 -5.59
N LYS A 154 -3.12 -21.63 -4.59
CA LYS A 154 -3.38 -22.07 -3.21
C LYS A 154 -2.93 -21.04 -2.19
N ILE A 155 -3.75 -20.78 -1.18
CA ILE A 155 -3.36 -20.03 0.01
C ILE A 155 -3.31 -21.01 1.19
N ILE A 156 -2.22 -20.97 1.95
CA ILE A 156 -2.08 -21.70 3.22
C ILE A 156 -2.15 -20.68 4.35
N VAL A 157 -3.14 -20.82 5.22
CA VAL A 157 -3.37 -19.93 6.36
C VAL A 157 -2.95 -20.66 7.64
N GLN A 158 -2.05 -20.04 8.40
CA GLN A 158 -1.48 -20.57 9.65
C GLN A 158 -2.01 -19.86 10.90
#